data_AF-A0A970BLM5-F1
#
_entry.id   AF-A0A970BLM5-F1
#
_cell.length_a   1.000
_cell.length_b   1.000
_cell.length_c   1.000
_cell.angle_alpha   90.00
_cell.angle_beta   90.00
_cell.angle_gamma   90.00
#
_symmetry.space_group_name_H-M   'P 1'
#
loop_
_entity.id
_entity.type
_entity.pdbx_description
1 polymer ?
#
loop_
_entity_poly.entity_id
_entity_poly.type
_entity_poly.pdbx_seq_one_letter_code
_entity_poly.pdbx_strand_id
1 'polypeptide(L)'
;MRTRFFIVEARRLLPLLFLLVLLISLSVYDNFFRLETTSEAPEELENTITFVTTDRGAIKYSPDFLVAYDEEDWEALKENAGVQLPDYPFNAAYEVAVLSLNGEIEAVRPVSQGENTLQVQVRVAPRENYYHVITVDRKEVEAEETHWVFIDEEDRVIAQLAPFRTVDKGEQEDVLAEDEEIEGEEEQIK
;
A
#
# COMPACT_ATOMS: atom_id res chain seq x y z
N MET A 1 21.22 -33.35 55.85
CA MET A 1 20.32 -34.38 55.25
C MET A 1 19.29 -33.69 54.37
N ARG A 2 19.52 -33.51 53.06
CA ARG A 2 18.50 -32.93 52.14
C ARG A 2 18.70 -33.22 50.65
N THR A 3 19.76 -33.92 50.26
CA THR A 3 20.11 -34.18 48.85
C THR A 3 19.60 -35.52 48.31
N ARG A 4 19.28 -36.48 49.18
CA ARG A 4 18.88 -37.84 48.75
C ARG A 4 17.39 -37.97 48.42
N PHE A 5 16.53 -37.05 48.88
CA PHE A 5 15.11 -37.07 48.55
C PHE A 5 14.83 -36.50 47.15
N PHE A 6 15.57 -35.48 46.70
CA PHE A 6 15.40 -34.88 45.37
C PHE A 6 15.71 -35.85 44.21
N ILE A 7 16.70 -36.73 44.37
CA ILE A 7 17.12 -37.67 43.32
C ILE A 7 16.05 -38.75 43.07
N VAL A 8 15.33 -39.15 44.13
CA VAL A 8 14.29 -40.19 44.03
C VAL A 8 13.01 -39.64 43.39
N GLU A 9 12.66 -38.38 43.67
CA GLU A 9 11.50 -37.71 43.08
C GLU A 9 11.74 -37.33 41.61
N ALA A 10 12.95 -36.86 41.26
CA ALA A 10 13.32 -36.54 39.88
C ALA A 10 13.20 -37.74 38.93
N ARG A 11 13.47 -38.97 39.41
CA ARG A 11 13.27 -40.20 38.62
C ARG A 11 11.80 -40.49 38.31
N ARG A 12 10.87 -40.01 39.16
CA ARG A 12 9.42 -40.12 38.93
C ARG A 12 8.87 -38.99 38.05
N LEU A 13 9.59 -37.88 37.92
CA LEU A 13 9.25 -36.77 37.03
C LEU A 13 9.70 -37.00 35.57
N LEU A 14 10.70 -37.85 35.35
CA LEU A 14 11.19 -38.20 34.01
C LEU A 14 10.09 -38.73 33.07
N PRO A 15 9.20 -39.67 33.47
CA PRO A 15 8.10 -40.09 32.61
C PRO A 15 7.08 -38.96 32.36
N LEU A 16 6.83 -38.06 33.32
CA LEU A 16 5.95 -36.91 33.15
C LEU A 16 6.52 -35.88 32.18
N LEU A 17 7.82 -35.61 32.25
CA LEU A 17 8.53 -34.74 31.31
C LEU A 17 8.52 -35.32 29.90
N PHE A 18 8.73 -36.63 29.78
CA PHE A 18 8.62 -37.32 28.48
C PHE A 18 7.22 -37.17 27.89
N LEU A 19 6.19 -37.33 28.73
CA LEU A 19 4.79 -37.17 28.33
C LEU A 19 4.46 -35.72 27.94
N LEU A 20 5.00 -34.75 28.68
CA LEU A 20 4.86 -33.32 28.37
C LEU A 20 5.48 -32.98 27.01
N VAL A 21 6.71 -33.44 26.76
CA VAL A 21 7.38 -33.23 25.47
C VAL A 21 6.59 -33.87 24.34
N LEU A 22 6.09 -35.09 24.54
CA LEU A 22 5.27 -35.78 23.55
C LEU A 22 3.96 -35.04 23.27
N LEU A 23 3.32 -34.46 24.29
CA LEU A 23 2.11 -33.65 24.14
C LEU A 23 2.38 -32.35 23.38
N ILE A 24 3.48 -31.66 23.69
CA ILE A 24 3.89 -30.43 22.99
C ILE A 24 4.20 -30.75 21.52
N SER A 25 4.95 -31.82 21.25
CA SER A 25 5.25 -32.26 19.89
C SER A 25 3.98 -32.63 19.11
N LEU A 26 3.02 -33.31 19.74
CA LEU A 26 1.74 -33.64 19.11
C LEU A 26 0.90 -32.39 18.86
N SER A 27 0.90 -31.42 19.77
CA SER A 27 0.20 -30.15 19.60
C SER A 27 0.78 -29.30 18.47
N VAL A 28 2.12 -29.27 18.33
CA VAL A 28 2.78 -28.60 17.21
C VAL A 28 2.51 -29.35 15.92
N TYR A 29 2.57 -30.69 15.92
CA TYR A 29 2.24 -31.52 14.78
C TYR A 29 0.78 -31.30 14.31
N ASP A 30 -0.18 -31.30 15.24
CA ASP A 30 -1.59 -31.05 14.92
C ASP A 30 -1.82 -29.62 14.39
N ASN A 31 -1.08 -28.62 14.88
CA ASN A 31 -1.21 -27.25 14.40
C ASN A 31 -0.64 -27.08 12.98
N PHE A 32 0.55 -27.62 12.72
CA PHE A 32 1.18 -27.56 11.38
C PHE A 32 0.49 -28.45 10.33
N PHE A 33 -0.18 -29.53 10.74
CA PHE A 33 -0.91 -30.44 9.84
C PHE A 33 -2.43 -30.26 9.86
N ARG A 34 -2.93 -29.14 10.39
CA ARG A 34 -4.24 -28.63 9.95
C ARG A 34 -4.10 -28.27 8.48
N LEU A 35 -4.25 -29.30 7.64
CA LEU A 35 -4.74 -29.17 6.29
C LEU A 35 -5.94 -28.25 6.42
N GLU A 36 -5.77 -27.03 5.92
CA GLU A 36 -6.85 -26.11 5.63
C GLU A 36 -8.02 -26.97 5.15
N THR A 37 -9.15 -26.89 5.85
CA THR A 37 -10.38 -27.61 5.50
C THR A 37 -10.53 -27.50 4.00
N THR A 38 -10.23 -28.59 3.30
CA THR A 38 -10.42 -28.66 1.87
C THR A 38 -11.89 -28.37 1.69
N SER A 39 -12.14 -27.20 1.11
CA SER A 39 -13.44 -26.73 0.66
C SER A 39 -14.28 -27.93 0.28
N GLU A 40 -15.44 -28.08 0.93
CA GLU A 40 -16.43 -29.08 0.53
C GLU A 40 -16.56 -29.03 -1.00
N ALA A 41 -16.48 -30.21 -1.64
CA ALA A 41 -16.68 -30.32 -3.07
C ALA A 41 -18.04 -29.66 -3.39
N PRO A 42 -18.10 -28.72 -4.34
CA PRO A 42 -19.33 -27.99 -4.59
C PRO A 42 -20.43 -28.97 -5.00
N GLU A 43 -21.61 -28.82 -4.40
CA GLU A 43 -22.83 -29.53 -4.79
C GLU A 43 -22.97 -29.51 -6.32
N GLU A 44 -23.39 -30.62 -6.92
CA GLU A 44 -23.62 -30.71 -8.37
C GLU A 44 -24.59 -29.60 -8.80
N LEU A 45 -24.05 -28.57 -9.46
CA LEU A 45 -24.83 -27.42 -9.91
C LEU A 45 -25.79 -27.86 -11.02
N GLU A 46 -27.08 -27.95 -10.70
CA GLU A 46 -28.13 -28.11 -11.71
C GLU A 46 -28.11 -26.91 -12.66
N ASN A 47 -28.13 -27.16 -13.98
CA ASN A 47 -27.92 -26.20 -15.08
C ASN A 47 -26.47 -25.75 -15.33
N THR A 48 -25.52 -26.70 -15.39
CA THR A 48 -24.12 -26.41 -15.72
C THR A 48 -23.90 -26.20 -17.23
N ILE A 49 -23.24 -25.10 -17.59
CA ILE A 49 -22.82 -24.77 -18.97
C ILE A 49 -21.44 -25.39 -19.24
N THR A 50 -21.31 -26.12 -20.34
CA THR A 50 -20.02 -26.62 -20.83
C THR A 50 -19.22 -25.48 -21.47
N PHE A 51 -18.00 -25.25 -21.00
CA PHE A 51 -17.07 -24.29 -21.60
C PHE A 51 -15.78 -24.97 -22.07
N VAL A 52 -15.12 -24.37 -23.05
CA VAL A 52 -13.78 -24.76 -23.51
C VAL A 52 -12.83 -23.64 -23.16
N THR A 53 -11.77 -23.97 -22.42
CA THR A 53 -10.72 -22.99 -22.09
C THR A 53 -9.85 -22.78 -23.33
N THR A 54 -9.85 -21.56 -23.89
CA THR A 54 -9.05 -21.20 -25.07
C THR A 54 -7.57 -21.08 -24.73
N ASP A 55 -7.23 -20.53 -23.57
CA ASP A 55 -5.85 -20.28 -23.14
C ASP A 55 -5.76 -20.14 -21.61
N ARG A 56 -4.55 -20.31 -21.05
CA ARG A 56 -4.22 -20.05 -19.65
C ARG A 56 -2.80 -19.48 -19.54
N GLY A 57 -2.65 -18.38 -18.81
CA GLY A 57 -1.35 -17.76 -18.57
C GLY A 57 -1.33 -16.97 -17.26
N ALA A 58 -0.15 -16.49 -16.87
CA ALA A 58 0.04 -15.59 -15.74
C ALA A 58 0.08 -14.14 -16.24
N ILE A 59 -0.61 -13.25 -15.53
CA ILE A 59 -0.52 -11.81 -15.78
C ILE A 59 0.67 -11.29 -14.99
N LYS A 60 1.61 -10.62 -15.67
CA LYS A 60 2.70 -9.94 -14.97
C LYS A 60 2.15 -8.65 -14.39
N TYR A 61 2.15 -8.54 -13.07
CA TYR A 61 1.73 -7.32 -12.38
C TYR A 61 2.90 -6.35 -12.28
N SER A 62 2.65 -5.09 -12.59
CA SER A 62 3.55 -3.98 -12.26
C SER A 62 3.07 -3.34 -10.96
N PRO A 63 3.98 -2.92 -10.06
CA PRO A 63 3.60 -2.14 -8.90
C PRO A 63 2.91 -0.84 -9.30
N ASP A 64 1.86 -0.47 -8.57
CA ASP A 64 1.16 0.80 -8.71
C ASP A 64 1.22 1.57 -7.39
N PHE A 65 1.20 2.90 -7.46
CA PHE A 65 1.55 3.76 -6.34
C PHE A 65 0.60 4.94 -6.21
N LEU A 66 0.15 5.17 -4.97
CA LEU A 66 -0.66 6.32 -4.59
C LEU A 66 -0.05 6.98 -3.36
N VAL A 67 -0.06 8.30 -3.32
CA VAL A 67 0.41 9.11 -2.18
C VAL A 67 -0.73 10.00 -1.75
N ALA A 68 -1.03 10.02 -0.45
CA ALA A 68 -2.09 10.83 0.12
C ALA A 68 -1.52 11.87 1.10
N TYR A 69 -1.81 13.13 0.82
CA TYR A 69 -1.32 14.28 1.59
C TYR A 69 -2.39 14.91 2.49
N ASP A 70 -3.65 14.66 2.17
CA ASP A 70 -4.80 15.14 2.92
C ASP A 70 -5.87 14.05 3.11
N GLU A 71 -6.92 14.39 3.86
CA GLU A 71 -8.04 13.48 4.13
C GLU A 71 -8.81 13.10 2.87
N GLU A 72 -8.89 13.99 1.88
CA GLU A 72 -9.57 13.72 0.61
C GLU A 72 -8.80 12.67 -0.20
N ASP A 73 -7.48 12.84 -0.29
CA ASP A 73 -6.60 11.84 -0.90
C ASP A 73 -6.67 10.50 -0.15
N TRP A 74 -6.76 10.52 1.18
CA TRP A 74 -6.86 9.31 2.01
C TRP A 74 -8.18 8.56 1.79
N GLU A 75 -9.31 9.27 1.73
CA GLU A 75 -10.59 8.68 1.36
C GLU A 75 -10.57 8.15 -0.08
N ALA A 76 -10.03 8.91 -1.03
CA ALA A 76 -9.87 8.48 -2.41
C ALA A 76 -9.00 7.22 -2.52
N LEU A 77 -7.95 7.11 -1.71
CA LEU A 77 -7.08 5.94 -1.65
C LEU A 77 -7.87 4.72 -1.13
N LYS A 78 -8.71 4.88 -0.10
CA LYS A 78 -9.61 3.80 0.39
C LYS A 78 -10.64 3.35 -0.64
N GLU A 79 -11.21 4.27 -1.42
CA GLU A 79 -12.22 3.94 -2.43
C GLU A 79 -11.62 3.34 -3.70
N ASN A 80 -10.51 3.89 -4.19
CA ASN A 80 -9.95 3.57 -5.50
C ASN A 80 -8.94 2.42 -5.50
N ALA A 81 -8.38 2.05 -4.34
CA ALA A 81 -7.34 1.02 -4.30
C ALA A 81 -7.86 -0.40 -4.60
N GLY A 82 -9.18 -0.60 -4.67
CA GLY A 82 -9.78 -1.92 -4.91
C GLY A 82 -9.50 -2.94 -3.79
N VAL A 83 -8.99 -2.47 -2.65
CA VAL A 83 -8.63 -3.27 -1.47
C VAL A 83 -9.29 -2.66 -0.23
N GLN A 84 -9.68 -3.51 0.72
CA GLN A 84 -10.15 -3.05 2.02
C GLN A 84 -8.97 -2.66 2.89
N LEU A 85 -8.77 -1.36 3.07
CA LEU A 85 -7.75 -0.84 3.97
C LEU A 85 -8.21 -0.89 5.42
N PRO A 86 -7.27 -1.02 6.37
CA PRO A 86 -7.59 -0.96 7.79
C PRO A 86 -8.17 0.40 8.15
N ASP A 87 -9.04 0.42 9.17
CA ASP A 87 -9.55 1.65 9.77
C ASP A 87 -8.42 2.31 10.60
N TYR A 88 -7.57 3.05 9.91
CA TYR A 88 -6.45 3.79 10.48
C TYR A 88 -6.83 5.27 10.63
N PRO A 89 -6.64 5.88 11.82
CA PRO A 89 -6.93 7.30 12.05
C PRO A 89 -5.82 8.19 11.49
N PHE A 90 -5.76 8.26 10.15
CA PHE A 90 -4.80 9.10 9.43
C PHE A 90 -4.87 10.56 9.91
N ASN A 91 -3.72 11.21 10.05
CA ASN A 91 -3.66 12.61 10.42
C ASN A 91 -2.87 13.42 9.40
N ALA A 92 -3.57 14.03 8.45
CA ALA A 92 -3.00 14.84 7.39
C ALA A 92 -2.09 15.99 7.88
N ALA A 93 -2.23 16.46 9.13
CA ALA A 93 -1.39 17.52 9.67
C ALA A 93 0.04 17.06 10.01
N TYR A 94 0.24 15.76 10.21
CA TYR A 94 1.52 15.20 10.66
C TYR A 94 2.03 14.06 9.78
N GLU A 95 1.18 13.45 8.97
CA GLU A 95 1.49 12.25 8.21
C GLU A 95 1.22 12.45 6.73
N VAL A 96 2.03 11.78 5.92
CA VAL A 96 1.74 11.51 4.50
C VAL A 96 1.66 9.99 4.35
N ALA A 97 0.62 9.50 3.70
CA ALA A 97 0.44 8.07 3.48
C ALA A 97 0.91 7.68 2.07
N VAL A 98 1.53 6.50 1.95
CA VAL A 98 1.97 5.93 0.67
C VAL A 98 1.42 4.53 0.57
N LEU A 99 0.66 4.27 -0.49
CA LEU A 99 0.16 2.95 -0.84
C LEU A 99 0.97 2.41 -2.03
N SER A 100 1.40 1.16 -1.90
CA SER A 100 1.87 0.34 -3.02
C SER A 100 0.91 -0.83 -3.24
N LEU A 101 0.46 -1.00 -4.47
CA LEU A 101 -0.26 -2.18 -4.96
C LEU A 101 0.70 -3.03 -5.78
N ASN A 102 0.59 -4.34 -5.67
CA ASN A 102 1.49 -5.32 -6.27
C ASN A 102 2.98 -5.09 -5.96
N GLY A 103 3.26 -4.47 -4.81
CA GLY A 103 4.60 -4.11 -4.38
C GLY A 103 4.69 -3.96 -2.86
N GLU A 104 5.88 -4.20 -2.33
CA GLU A 104 6.22 -4.03 -0.94
C GLU A 104 7.23 -2.89 -0.82
N ILE A 105 6.85 -1.85 -0.06
CA ILE A 105 7.75 -0.75 0.26
C ILE A 105 8.79 -1.22 1.28
N GLU A 106 10.07 -1.16 0.91
CA GLU A 106 11.19 -1.60 1.77
C GLU A 106 11.85 -0.44 2.50
N ALA A 107 11.92 0.73 1.86
CA ALA A 107 12.57 1.90 2.42
C ALA A 107 12.03 3.19 1.80
N VAL A 108 12.00 4.25 2.61
CA VAL A 108 11.75 5.62 2.17
C VAL A 108 12.93 6.48 2.57
N ARG A 109 13.44 7.29 1.64
CA ARG A 109 14.58 8.18 1.87
C ARG A 109 14.34 9.56 1.23
N PRO A 110 14.25 10.63 2.02
CA PRO A 110 14.26 11.99 1.49
C PRO A 110 15.68 12.34 1.01
N VAL A 111 15.78 12.88 -0.21
CA VAL A 111 17.02 13.33 -0.85
C VAL A 111 16.82 14.77 -1.32
N SER A 112 17.49 15.71 -0.66
CA SER A 112 17.47 17.12 -1.06
C SER A 112 18.23 17.30 -2.39
N GLN A 113 17.60 17.99 -3.35
CA GLN A 113 18.19 18.28 -4.66
C GLN A 113 18.53 19.77 -4.86
N GLY A 114 18.27 20.60 -3.86
CA GLY A 114 18.43 22.04 -3.90
C GLY A 114 17.87 22.69 -2.64
N GLU A 115 17.86 24.03 -2.57
CA GLU A 115 17.38 24.74 -1.37
C GLU A 115 15.90 24.46 -1.08
N ASN A 116 15.06 24.26 -2.11
CA ASN A 116 13.61 24.08 -1.96
C ASN A 116 13.03 22.84 -2.68
N THR A 117 13.90 21.97 -3.22
CA THR A 117 13.49 20.75 -3.94
C THR A 117 13.83 19.50 -3.15
N LEU A 118 12.84 18.65 -2.94
CA LEU A 118 12.98 17.38 -2.24
C LEU A 118 12.56 16.22 -3.13
N GLN A 119 13.45 15.27 -3.35
CA GLN A 119 13.11 14.00 -3.96
C GLN A 119 12.93 12.94 -2.88
N VAL A 120 11.74 12.37 -2.74
CA VAL A 120 11.50 11.24 -1.85
C VAL A 120 11.67 9.95 -2.64
N GLN A 121 12.74 9.21 -2.33
CA GLN A 121 13.01 7.92 -2.95
C GLN A 121 12.35 6.79 -2.16
N VAL A 122 11.51 6.00 -2.82
CA VAL A 122 10.80 4.86 -2.25
C VAL A 122 11.31 3.59 -2.92
N ARG A 123 11.99 2.72 -2.16
CA ARG A 123 12.42 1.40 -2.67
C ARG A 123 11.27 0.42 -2.56
N VAL A 124 10.99 -0.28 -3.65
CA VAL A 124 9.85 -1.20 -3.77
C VAL A 124 10.29 -2.52 -4.38
N ALA A 125 9.94 -3.61 -3.70
CA ALA A 125 10.07 -4.97 -4.23
C ALA A 125 8.72 -5.43 -4.84
N PRO A 126 8.66 -5.89 -6.10
CA PRO A 126 7.41 -6.39 -6.69
C PRO A 126 6.85 -7.60 -5.94
N ARG A 127 5.54 -7.62 -5.68
CA ARG A 127 4.86 -8.71 -4.97
C ARG A 127 3.43 -8.88 -5.46
N GLU A 128 3.11 -10.03 -6.06
CA GLU A 128 1.80 -10.26 -6.69
C GLU A 128 0.65 -10.30 -5.66
N ASN A 129 -0.50 -9.70 -6.02
CA ASN A 129 -1.72 -9.68 -5.20
C ASN A 129 -1.48 -9.21 -3.76
N TYR A 130 -0.66 -8.16 -3.62
CA TYR A 130 -0.24 -7.61 -2.34
C TYR A 130 -0.50 -6.10 -2.30
N TYR A 131 -0.79 -5.58 -1.11
CA TYR A 131 -0.80 -4.15 -0.87
C TYR A 131 0.05 -3.83 0.35
N HIS A 132 0.72 -2.68 0.34
CA HIS A 132 1.46 -2.14 1.47
C HIS A 132 1.14 -0.67 1.63
N VAL A 133 0.61 -0.29 2.79
CA VAL A 133 0.42 1.12 3.18
C VAL A 133 1.40 1.45 4.28
N ILE A 134 2.10 2.56 4.12
CA ILE A 134 2.95 3.16 5.16
C ILE A 134 2.52 4.60 5.40
N THR A 135 2.83 5.12 6.59
CA THR A 135 2.79 6.55 6.89
C THR A 135 4.20 7.05 7.16
N VAL A 136 4.51 8.27 6.71
CA VAL A 136 5.77 8.96 6.95
C VAL A 136 5.48 10.31 7.62
N ASP A 137 6.41 10.81 8.42
CA ASP A 137 6.29 12.14 9.02
C ASP A 137 6.31 13.20 7.92
N ARG A 138 5.25 14.00 7.86
CA ARG A 138 5.07 15.07 6.89
C ARG A 138 6.27 16.02 6.89
N LYS A 139 6.86 16.31 8.04
CA LYS A 139 8.00 17.23 8.17
C LYS A 139 9.27 16.72 7.48
N GLU A 140 9.40 15.41 7.29
CA GLU A 140 10.56 14.81 6.63
C GLU A 140 10.41 14.78 5.10
N VAL A 141 9.19 14.93 4.59
CA VAL A 141 8.85 14.80 3.16
C VAL A 141 8.20 16.04 2.56
N GLU A 142 8.00 17.10 3.35
CA GLU A 142 7.37 18.35 2.89
C GLU A 142 8.44 19.38 2.50
N ALA A 143 8.45 19.75 1.22
CA ALA A 143 9.19 20.88 0.65
C ALA A 143 8.31 21.60 -0.40
N GLU A 144 8.71 22.81 -0.82
CA GLU A 144 7.97 23.57 -1.85
C GLU A 144 7.79 22.77 -3.14
N GLU A 145 8.81 22.01 -3.54
CA GLU A 145 8.74 21.12 -4.68
C GLU A 145 9.17 19.70 -4.27
N THR A 146 8.18 18.83 -4.07
CA THR A 146 8.39 17.44 -3.65
C THR A 146 8.10 16.46 -4.78
N HIS A 147 9.08 15.63 -5.13
CA HIS A 147 8.96 14.60 -6.17
C HIS A 147 9.09 13.21 -5.57
N TRP A 148 8.09 12.36 -5.79
CA TRP A 148 8.17 10.96 -5.37
C TRP A 148 8.74 10.11 -6.49
N VAL A 149 9.79 9.36 -6.18
CA VAL A 149 10.47 8.48 -7.14
C VAL A 149 10.50 7.08 -6.55
N PHE A 150 9.82 6.15 -7.20
CA PHE A 150 9.77 4.75 -6.82
C PHE A 150 10.85 3.99 -7.58
N ILE A 151 11.71 3.29 -6.85
CA ILE A 151 12.87 2.58 -7.38
C ILE A 151 12.85 1.09 -7.03
N ASP A 152 13.44 0.26 -7.90
CA ASP A 152 13.62 -1.17 -7.64
C ASP A 152 14.92 -1.46 -6.84
N GLU A 153 15.20 -2.74 -6.62
CA GLU A 153 16.42 -3.20 -5.94
C GLU A 153 17.71 -2.77 -6.67
N GLU A 154 17.66 -2.57 -7.99
CA GLU A 154 18.77 -2.16 -8.85
C GLU A 154 18.85 -0.63 -9.01
N ASP A 155 18.14 0.13 -8.17
CA ASP A 155 18.03 1.59 -8.19
C ASP A 155 17.46 2.16 -9.51
N ARG A 156 16.69 1.36 -10.25
CA ARG A 156 16.00 1.82 -11.47
C ARG A 156 14.65 2.42 -11.12
N VAL A 157 14.31 3.52 -11.77
CA VAL A 157 13.02 4.19 -11.61
C VAL A 157 11.92 3.33 -12.21
N ILE A 158 10.97 2.94 -11.36
CA ILE A 158 9.73 2.23 -11.72
C ILE A 158 8.65 3.25 -12.05
N ALA A 159 8.49 4.26 -11.20
CA ALA A 159 7.48 5.31 -11.33
C ALA A 159 7.96 6.63 -10.72
N GLN A 160 7.39 7.72 -11.20
CA GLN A 160 7.59 9.06 -10.65
C GLN A 160 6.23 9.75 -10.54
N LEU A 161 5.93 10.27 -9.36
CA LEU A 161 4.73 11.09 -9.13
C LEU A 161 5.16 12.54 -8.92
N ALA A 162 4.59 13.42 -9.74
CA ALA A 162 4.84 14.85 -9.69
C ALA A 162 4.17 15.49 -8.45
N PRO A 163 4.66 16.64 -7.98
CA PRO A 163 4.06 17.38 -6.88
C PRO A 163 2.61 17.74 -7.18
N PHE A 164 1.73 17.53 -6.20
CA PHE A 164 0.41 18.13 -6.20
C PHE A 164 0.55 19.60 -5.77
N ARG A 165 0.38 20.51 -6.75
CA ARG A 165 0.04 21.94 -6.61
C ARG A 165 1.19 22.97 -6.62
N THR A 166 1.31 23.66 -7.76
CA THR A 166 1.32 25.14 -7.80
C THR A 166 0.19 25.61 -8.72
N VAL A 167 -1.06 25.57 -8.22
CA VAL A 167 -2.07 26.50 -8.75
C VAL A 167 -2.02 27.68 -7.81
N ASP A 168 -1.31 28.69 -8.28
CA ASP A 168 -1.27 30.03 -7.73
C ASP A 168 -2.69 30.48 -7.38
N LYS A 169 -2.96 30.68 -6.09
CA LYS A 169 -4.18 31.33 -5.62
C LYS A 169 -3.95 32.85 -5.73
N GLY A 170 -3.72 33.30 -6.96
CA GLY A 170 -3.62 34.70 -7.34
C GLY A 170 -4.90 35.13 -8.05
N GLU A 171 -5.79 35.76 -7.28
CA GLU A 171 -6.69 36.83 -7.73
C GLU A 171 -7.43 36.61 -9.06
N GLN A 172 -8.55 35.88 -9.02
CA GLN A 172 -9.70 36.29 -9.83
C GLN A 172 -10.38 37.43 -9.07
N GLU A 173 -9.94 38.65 -9.35
CA GLU A 173 -10.73 39.84 -9.06
C GLU A 173 -11.80 39.96 -10.15
N ASP A 174 -13.05 39.88 -9.71
CA ASP A 174 -14.24 40.19 -10.49
C ASP A 174 -14.11 41.57 -11.17
N VAL A 175 -14.24 41.59 -12.50
CA VAL A 175 -14.87 42.73 -13.19
C VAL A 175 -15.84 42.17 -14.22
N LEU A 176 -17.08 42.00 -13.78
CA LEU A 176 -18.23 41.89 -14.67
C LEU A 176 -18.70 43.29 -15.07
N ALA A 177 -18.87 43.44 -16.38
CA ALA A 177 -19.75 44.33 -17.13
C ALA A 177 -19.43 45.83 -17.15
N GLU A 178 -19.30 46.38 -18.37
CA GLU A 178 -20.35 47.21 -18.98
C GLU A 178 -20.10 47.37 -20.50
N ASP A 179 -21.19 47.26 -21.27
CA ASP A 179 -21.30 47.47 -22.71
C ASP A 179 -20.91 48.90 -23.12
N GLU A 180 -20.30 49.10 -24.29
CA GLU A 180 -20.67 50.21 -25.20
C GLU A 180 -20.35 49.85 -26.67
N GLU A 181 -21.44 49.78 -27.45
CA GLU A 181 -21.56 49.80 -28.90
C GLU A 181 -21.09 51.16 -29.45
N ILE A 182 -20.12 51.25 -30.40
CA ILE A 182 -20.08 52.32 -31.42
C ILE A 182 -19.48 51.81 -32.75
N GLU A 183 -20.37 51.55 -33.69
CA GLU A 183 -20.44 52.04 -35.08
C GLU A 183 -19.16 52.42 -35.87
N GLY A 184 -19.03 51.86 -37.09
CA GLY A 184 -18.48 52.56 -38.27
C GLY A 184 -17.20 52.00 -38.89
N GLU A 185 -17.30 51.33 -40.05
CA GLU A 185 -16.91 51.90 -41.36
C GLU A 185 -17.00 50.84 -42.47
N GLU A 186 -17.78 51.17 -43.49
CA GLU A 186 -17.77 50.52 -44.79
C GLU A 186 -16.41 50.76 -45.47
N GLU A 187 -15.79 49.75 -46.08
CA GLU A 187 -15.05 50.02 -47.32
C GLU A 187 -15.04 48.81 -48.28
N GLN A 188 -15.62 49.06 -49.45
CA GLN A 188 -15.64 48.22 -50.63
C GLN A 188 -14.22 48.03 -51.18
N ILE A 189 -13.80 46.81 -51.54
CA ILE A 189 -12.86 46.64 -52.67
C ILE A 189 -13.15 45.33 -53.45
N LYS A 190 -13.71 45.54 -54.66
CA LYS A 190 -13.61 44.82 -55.94
C LYS A 190 -13.70 43.30 -56.03
#